data_AF-A0A7C3WKZ3-F1
#
_entry.id   AF-A0A7C3WKZ3-F1
#
_cell.length_a   1.000
_cell.length_b   1.000
_cell.length_c   1.000
_cell.angle_alpha   90.00
_cell.angle_beta   90.00
_cell.angle_gamma   90.00
#
_symmetry.space_group_name_H-M   'P 1'
#
loop_
_entity.id
_entity.type
_entity.pdbx_description
1 polymer ?
#
loop_
_entity_poly.entity_id
_entity_poly.type
_entity_poly.pdbx_seq_one_letter_code
_entity_poly.pdbx_strand_id
1 'polypeptide(L)'
;MRFLRTLFLAACLLGGGMTSVLSAPAADRAVSQAILKALGQELKAWTGLEAVFLVKYLQVKNGWAWVATFPQSPDGKSRYEPVEALLHQEAGAWKVLEIRPGGPDCEEDPDCADDSRYFRRLKSRFPQAPPEIFPH
;
A
#
# COMPACT_ATOMS: atom_id res chain seq x y z
N MET A 1 -44.51 54.80 -5.38
CA MET A 1 -44.39 53.34 -5.17
C MET A 1 -43.26 53.12 -4.17
N ARG A 2 -43.58 52.94 -2.88
CA ARG A 2 -43.61 51.67 -2.13
C ARG A 2 -42.18 51.10 -1.89
N PHE A 3 -41.59 51.40 -0.73
CA PHE A 3 -41.41 50.55 0.48
C PHE A 3 -40.07 49.78 0.45
N LEU A 4 -39.08 50.18 1.25
CA LEU A 4 -38.81 49.83 2.66
C LEU A 4 -38.01 48.52 2.80
N ARG A 5 -36.78 48.68 3.29
CA ARG A 5 -35.86 47.63 3.79
C ARG A 5 -36.53 46.79 4.88
N THR A 6 -36.46 45.45 4.82
CA THR A 6 -36.16 44.63 6.01
C THR A 6 -35.86 43.15 5.72
N LEU A 7 -34.89 42.64 6.50
CA LEU A 7 -34.69 41.26 6.99
C LEU A 7 -34.46 40.12 5.99
N PHE A 8 -33.19 39.76 5.81
CA PHE A 8 -32.80 38.37 5.56
C PHE A 8 -32.52 37.69 6.91
N LEU A 9 -33.38 36.74 7.27
CA LEU A 9 -33.19 35.84 8.39
C LEU A 9 -32.04 34.87 8.06
N ALA A 10 -31.04 34.80 8.94
CA ALA A 10 -30.03 33.76 8.93
C ALA A 10 -30.67 32.46 9.45
N ALA A 11 -30.92 31.50 8.55
CA ALA A 11 -31.26 30.14 8.92
C ALA A 11 -29.96 29.38 9.20
N CYS A 12 -29.74 29.09 10.48
CA CYS A 12 -28.67 28.23 10.98
C CYS A 12 -28.91 26.80 10.49
N LEU A 13 -28.31 26.42 9.36
CA LEU A 13 -28.20 25.01 8.99
C LEU A 13 -27.02 24.44 9.75
N LEU A 14 -27.34 23.62 10.76
CA LEU A 14 -26.42 22.69 11.39
C LEU A 14 -25.86 21.77 10.30
N GLY A 15 -24.73 22.18 9.72
CA GLY A 15 -23.93 21.35 8.85
C GLY A 15 -23.36 20.22 9.69
N GLY A 16 -24.04 19.08 9.70
CA GLY A 16 -23.45 17.83 10.12
C GLY A 16 -22.21 17.60 9.26
N GLY A 17 -21.04 17.72 9.89
CA GLY A 17 -19.77 17.36 9.26
C GLY A 17 -19.80 15.87 8.96
N MET A 18 -20.17 15.51 7.74
CA MET A 18 -19.77 14.22 7.19
C MET A 18 -18.26 14.22 7.18
N THR A 19 -17.65 13.44 8.08
CA THR A 19 -16.24 13.07 7.98
C THR A 19 -16.03 12.47 6.60
N SER A 20 -15.45 13.27 5.71
CA SER A 20 -15.07 12.82 4.38
C SER A 20 -13.96 11.79 4.58
N VAL A 21 -14.32 10.51 4.51
CA VAL A 21 -13.33 9.46 4.29
C VAL A 21 -12.80 9.74 2.89
N LEU A 22 -11.63 10.38 2.79
CA LEU A 22 -10.96 10.65 1.52
C LEU A 22 -10.80 9.33 0.76
N SER A 23 -11.72 9.07 -0.15
CA SER A 23 -11.61 7.95 -1.08
C SER A 23 -10.43 8.28 -2.00
N ALA A 24 -9.42 7.41 -2.04
CA ALA A 24 -8.38 7.50 -3.05
C ALA A 24 -9.01 7.59 -4.46
N PRO A 25 -8.41 8.36 -5.40
CA PRO A 25 -8.83 8.39 -6.80
C PRO A 25 -8.99 6.98 -7.38
N ALA A 26 -9.94 6.79 -8.30
CA ALA A 26 -10.25 5.47 -8.86
C ALA A 26 -9.04 4.82 -9.56
N ALA A 27 -8.18 5.62 -10.21
CA ALA A 27 -6.95 5.16 -10.82
C ALA A 27 -5.97 4.59 -9.78
N ASP A 28 -5.76 5.31 -8.67
CA ASP A 28 -4.89 4.90 -7.58
C ASP A 28 -5.39 3.61 -6.92
N ARG A 29 -6.72 3.46 -6.79
CA ARG A 29 -7.35 2.23 -6.30
C ARG A 29 -7.11 1.05 -7.25
N ALA A 30 -7.30 1.23 -8.55
CA ALA A 30 -7.10 0.16 -9.53
C ALA A 30 -5.64 -0.32 -9.55
N VAL A 31 -4.68 0.61 -9.50
CA VAL A 31 -3.25 0.30 -9.41
C VAL A 31 -2.94 -0.47 -8.13
N SER A 32 -3.44 0.01 -6.98
CA SER A 32 -3.25 -0.67 -5.68
C SER A 32 -3.82 -2.08 -5.69
N GLN A 33 -5.02 -2.27 -6.24
CA GLN A 33 -5.65 -3.59 -6.36
C GLN A 33 -4.85 -4.53 -7.26
N ALA A 34 -4.29 -4.03 -8.36
CA ALA A 34 -3.46 -4.84 -9.26
C ALA A 34 -2.15 -5.30 -8.59
N ILE A 35 -1.51 -4.41 -7.81
CA ILE A 35 -0.32 -4.73 -7.01
C ILE A 35 -0.64 -5.79 -5.95
N LEU A 36 -1.70 -5.60 -5.17
CA LEU A 36 -2.09 -6.55 -4.13
C LEU A 36 -2.54 -7.89 -4.71
N LYS A 37 -3.16 -7.89 -5.89
CA LYS A 37 -3.50 -9.12 -6.60
C LYS A 37 -2.23 -9.88 -7.02
N ALA A 38 -1.23 -9.18 -7.56
CA ALA A 38 0.04 -9.82 -7.93
C ALA A 38 0.74 -10.41 -6.69
N LEU A 39 0.81 -9.65 -5.59
CA LEU A 39 1.36 -10.15 -4.33
C LEU A 39 0.61 -11.38 -3.80
N GLY A 40 -0.73 -11.36 -3.84
CA GLY A 40 -1.55 -12.50 -3.43
C GLY A 40 -1.36 -13.73 -4.30
N GLN A 41 -1.16 -13.57 -5.60
CA GLN A 41 -0.84 -14.68 -6.51
C GLN A 41 0.51 -15.30 -6.19
N GLU A 42 1.53 -14.48 -5.91
CA GLU A 42 2.87 -14.94 -5.53
C GLU A 42 2.83 -15.72 -4.21
N LEU A 43 2.21 -15.16 -3.17
CA LEU A 43 2.07 -15.83 -1.87
C LEU A 43 1.31 -17.14 -1.97
N LYS A 44 0.21 -17.18 -2.75
CA LYS A 44 -0.54 -18.42 -2.97
C LYS A 44 0.30 -19.47 -3.68
N ALA A 45 1.14 -19.06 -4.64
CA ALA A 45 2.03 -19.99 -5.35
C ALA A 45 3.09 -20.60 -4.42
N TRP A 46 3.63 -19.83 -3.48
CA TRP A 46 4.69 -20.30 -2.57
C TRP A 46 4.15 -21.09 -1.37
N THR A 47 3.00 -20.69 -0.84
CA THR A 47 2.49 -21.18 0.46
C THR A 47 1.20 -21.99 0.36
N GLY A 48 0.48 -21.88 -0.76
CA GLY A 48 -0.88 -22.40 -0.90
C GLY A 48 -1.95 -21.58 -0.19
N LEU A 49 -1.59 -20.51 0.53
CA LEU A 49 -2.52 -19.70 1.32
C LEU A 49 -3.21 -18.65 0.44
N GLU A 50 -4.51 -18.50 0.66
CA GLU A 50 -5.25 -17.32 0.19
C GLU A 50 -5.20 -16.24 1.26
N ALA A 51 -4.78 -15.03 0.86
CA ALA A 51 -4.61 -13.91 1.77
C ALA A 51 -5.36 -12.66 1.27
N VAL A 52 -5.93 -11.93 2.23
CA VAL A 52 -6.32 -10.52 2.05
C VAL A 52 -5.35 -9.64 2.83
N PHE A 53 -5.07 -8.45 2.31
CA PHE A 53 -3.99 -7.62 2.82
C PHE A 53 -4.50 -6.37 3.54
N LEU A 54 -4.06 -6.20 4.78
CA LEU A 54 -4.09 -4.90 5.44
C LEU A 54 -2.81 -4.16 5.03
N VAL A 55 -2.95 -3.06 4.29
CA VAL A 55 -1.80 -2.31 3.77
C VAL A 55 -1.26 -1.37 4.84
N LYS A 56 -0.02 -1.58 5.28
CA LYS A 56 0.72 -0.69 6.18
C LYS A 56 1.38 0.45 5.40
N TYR A 57 1.94 0.11 4.24
CA TYR A 57 2.65 1.04 3.38
C TYR A 57 2.48 0.62 1.92
N LEU A 58 2.25 1.60 1.06
CA LEU A 58 2.28 1.41 -0.39
C LEU A 58 2.74 2.73 -1.02
N GLN A 59 3.84 2.68 -1.76
CA GLN A 59 4.27 3.77 -2.63
C GLN A 59 4.46 3.23 -4.03
N VAL A 60 3.98 3.99 -5.02
CA VAL A 60 4.02 3.63 -6.44
C VAL A 60 4.61 4.79 -7.23
N LYS A 61 5.62 4.53 -8.04
CA LYS A 61 6.25 5.54 -8.91
C LYS A 61 6.86 4.89 -10.14
N ASN A 62 6.59 5.45 -11.32
CA ASN A 62 7.21 5.05 -12.59
C ASN A 62 7.14 3.53 -12.88
N GLY A 63 6.02 2.88 -12.57
CA GLY A 63 5.87 1.43 -12.77
C GLY A 63 6.55 0.57 -11.70
N TRP A 64 7.08 1.16 -10.63
CA TRP A 64 7.62 0.45 -9.46
C TRP A 64 6.73 0.64 -8.25
N ALA A 65 6.73 -0.34 -7.36
CA ALA A 65 6.05 -0.25 -6.08
C ALA A 65 6.84 -0.92 -4.97
N TRP A 66 6.85 -0.30 -3.78
CA TRP A 66 7.18 -0.98 -2.54
C TRP A 66 5.90 -1.08 -1.70
N VAL A 67 5.61 -2.27 -1.20
CA VAL A 67 4.43 -2.53 -0.38
C VAL A 67 4.84 -3.22 0.91
N ALA A 68 4.26 -2.81 2.03
CA ALA A 68 4.32 -3.53 3.31
C ALA A 68 2.91 -3.83 3.77
N THR A 69 2.63 -5.09 4.09
CA THR A 69 1.28 -5.58 4.40
C THR A 69 1.27 -6.46 5.64
N PHE A 70 0.09 -6.57 6.25
CA PHE A 70 -0.26 -7.63 7.19
C PHE A 70 -1.29 -8.55 6.53
N PRO A 71 -0.88 -9.69 5.96
CA PRO A 71 -1.77 -10.65 5.34
C PRO A 71 -2.61 -11.39 6.39
N GLN A 72 -3.85 -11.72 6.02
CA GLN A 72 -4.77 -12.50 6.85
C GLN A 72 -5.66 -13.40 6.00
N SER A 73 -6.29 -14.42 6.58
CA SER A 73 -7.27 -15.24 5.88
C SER A 73 -8.46 -14.39 5.39
N PRO A 74 -9.18 -14.80 4.32
CA PRO A 74 -10.33 -14.05 3.81
C PRO A 74 -11.43 -13.81 4.85
N ASP A 75 -11.58 -14.71 5.84
CA ASP A 75 -12.52 -14.56 6.95
C ASP A 75 -11.95 -13.79 8.16
N GLY A 76 -10.69 -13.35 8.09
CA GLY A 76 -10.00 -12.57 9.11
C GLY A 76 -9.62 -13.33 10.39
N LYS A 77 -9.84 -14.66 10.46
CA LYS A 77 -9.55 -15.44 11.66
C LYS A 77 -8.07 -15.80 11.83
N SER A 78 -7.34 -15.92 10.73
CA SER A 78 -5.91 -16.20 10.74
C SER A 78 -5.14 -14.96 10.34
N ARG A 79 -4.10 -14.62 11.10
CA ARG A 79 -3.14 -13.56 10.76
C ARG A 79 -1.84 -14.24 10.37
N TYR A 80 -1.21 -13.74 9.32
CA TYR A 80 0.06 -14.26 8.82
C TYR A 80 1.18 -13.25 9.09
N GLU A 81 2.40 -13.69 8.82
CA GLU A 81 3.58 -12.84 8.95
C GLU A 81 3.50 -11.62 8.03
N PRO A 82 4.01 -10.45 8.45
CA PRO A 82 4.10 -9.29 7.59
C PRO A 82 4.85 -9.60 6.31
N VAL A 83 4.39 -9.04 5.19
CA VAL A 83 5.04 -9.20 3.88
C VAL A 83 5.40 -7.84 3.33
N GLU A 84 6.69 -7.66 3.06
CA GLU A 84 7.25 -6.49 2.39
C GLU A 84 7.82 -6.90 1.03
N ALA A 85 7.46 -6.19 -0.03
CA ALA A 85 7.80 -6.60 -1.39
C ALA A 85 8.09 -5.43 -2.32
N LEU A 86 9.07 -5.63 -3.21
CA LEU A 86 9.33 -4.81 -4.38
C LEU A 86 8.61 -5.41 -5.58
N LEU A 87 7.84 -4.58 -6.29
CA LEU A 87 7.15 -4.95 -7.51
C LEU A 87 7.51 -4.01 -8.67
N HIS A 88 7.49 -4.57 -9.88
CA HIS A 88 7.68 -3.82 -11.12
C HIS A 88 6.61 -4.19 -12.13
N GLN A 89 6.12 -3.19 -12.87
CA GLN A 89 5.14 -3.37 -13.93
C GLN A 89 5.85 -3.70 -15.24
N GLU A 90 5.63 -4.92 -15.72
CA GLU A 90 6.20 -5.44 -16.97
C GLU A 90 5.09 -5.87 -17.92
N ALA A 91 5.10 -5.36 -19.15
CA ALA A 91 4.10 -5.67 -20.17
C ALA A 91 2.64 -5.55 -19.67
N GLY A 92 2.37 -4.54 -18.82
CA GLY A 92 1.04 -4.26 -18.26
C GLY A 92 0.67 -5.08 -17.02
N ALA A 93 1.53 -5.99 -16.55
CA ALA A 93 1.31 -6.80 -15.35
C ALA A 93 2.33 -6.47 -14.25
N TRP A 94 1.87 -6.42 -13.00
CA TRP A 94 2.76 -6.31 -11.84
C TRP A 94 3.41 -7.66 -11.54
N LYS A 95 4.73 -7.65 -11.32
CA LYS A 95 5.50 -8.82 -10.91
C LYS A 95 6.22 -8.53 -9.60
N VAL A 96 6.26 -9.53 -8.72
CA VAL A 96 7.07 -9.50 -7.51
C VAL A 96 8.51 -9.78 -7.88
N LEU A 97 9.43 -8.88 -7.52
CA LEU A 97 10.86 -9.02 -7.80
C LEU A 97 11.69 -9.36 -6.56
N GLU A 98 11.21 -8.94 -5.39
CA GLU A 98 11.80 -9.25 -4.09
C GLU A 98 10.68 -9.32 -3.06
N ILE A 99 10.73 -10.32 -2.19
CA ILE A 99 10.05 -10.30 -0.90
C ILE A 99 11.14 -10.25 0.16
N ARG A 100 11.06 -9.27 1.08
CA ARG A 100 11.97 -9.22 2.23
C ARG A 100 11.78 -10.49 3.06
N PRO A 101 12.85 -11.20 3.43
CA PRO A 101 12.76 -12.30 4.38
C PRO A 101 12.06 -11.85 5.66
N GLY A 102 11.18 -12.70 6.19
CA GLY A 102 10.50 -12.48 7.47
C GLY A 102 11.12 -13.33 8.57
N GLY A 103 10.79 -13.01 9.82
CA GLY A 103 11.11 -13.83 10.99
C GLY A 103 12.60 -14.20 11.12
N PRO A 104 12.93 -15.45 11.49
CA PRO A 104 14.30 -15.85 11.82
C PRO A 104 15.26 -15.72 10.64
N ASP A 105 14.78 -15.93 9.41
CA ASP A 105 15.61 -15.81 8.20
C ASP A 105 16.17 -14.38 8.02
N CYS A 106 15.44 -13.38 8.51
CA CYS A 106 15.91 -11.99 8.50
C CYS A 106 16.70 -11.63 9.75
N GLU A 107 16.31 -12.13 10.91
CA GLU A 107 16.96 -11.84 12.20
C GLU A 107 18.40 -12.38 12.26
N GLU A 108 18.66 -13.50 11.58
CA GLU A 108 19.98 -14.13 11.53
C GLU A 108 20.90 -13.55 10.43
N ASP A 109 20.36 -12.79 9.47
CA ASP A 109 21.14 -12.08 8.45
C ASP A 109 21.34 -10.60 8.85
N PRO A 110 22.57 -10.17 9.20
CA PRO A 110 22.86 -8.77 9.57
C PRO A 110 22.48 -7.75 8.49
N ASP A 111 22.46 -8.16 7.23
CA ASP A 111 22.05 -7.30 6.12
C ASP A 111 20.54 -7.25 5.92
N CYS A 112 19.78 -8.22 6.42
CA CYS A 112 18.33 -8.19 6.44
C CYS A 112 17.80 -7.50 7.70
N ALA A 113 18.36 -7.81 8.87
CA ALA A 113 17.91 -7.28 10.17
C ALA A 113 18.04 -5.75 10.28
N ASP A 114 19.02 -5.16 9.60
CA ASP A 114 19.23 -3.71 9.57
C ASP A 114 18.57 -3.10 8.32
N ASP A 115 17.53 -2.29 8.51
CA ASP A 115 16.79 -1.64 7.41
C ASP A 115 17.72 -0.84 6.48
N SER A 116 18.70 -0.13 7.03
CA SER A 116 19.61 0.69 6.23
C SER A 116 20.51 -0.16 5.33
N ARG A 117 20.99 -1.31 5.81
CA ARG A 117 21.76 -2.28 5.03
C ARG A 117 20.87 -2.97 4.00
N TYR A 118 19.68 -3.40 4.41
CA TYR A 118 18.73 -4.07 3.54
C TYR A 118 18.37 -3.18 2.34
N PHE A 119 17.87 -1.97 2.59
CA PHE A 119 17.48 -1.05 1.52
C PHE A 119 18.67 -0.58 0.69
N ARG A 120 19.88 -0.48 1.25
CA ARG A 120 21.09 -0.19 0.47
C ARG A 120 21.40 -1.31 -0.51
N ARG A 121 21.37 -2.57 -0.08
CA ARG A 121 21.58 -3.73 -0.96
C ARG A 121 20.47 -3.87 -2.00
N LEU A 122 19.23 -3.67 -1.59
CA LEU A 122 18.07 -3.71 -2.49
C LEU A 122 18.19 -2.68 -3.61
N LYS A 123 18.50 -1.42 -3.27
CA LYS A 123 18.74 -0.34 -4.25
C LYS A 123 19.91 -0.64 -5.18
N SER A 124 20.95 -1.33 -4.69
CA SER A 124 22.07 -1.77 -5.53
C SER A 124 21.68 -2.87 -6.52
N ARG A 125 20.76 -3.77 -6.15
CA ARG A 125 20.25 -4.85 -7.02
C ARG A 125 19.24 -4.33 -8.04
N PHE A 126 18.45 -3.34 -7.66
CA PHE A 126 17.39 -2.75 -8.48
C PHE A 126 17.59 -1.24 -8.66
N PRO A 127 18.66 -0.80 -9.34
CA PRO A 127 19.00 0.63 -9.45
C PRO A 127 17.99 1.47 -10.24
N GLN A 128 17.06 0.82 -10.95
CA GLN A 128 15.98 1.50 -11.68
C GLN A 128 14.75 1.77 -10.82
N ALA A 129 14.64 1.15 -9.64
CA ALA A 129 13.57 1.44 -8.69
C ALA A 129 13.75 2.85 -8.13
N PRO A 130 12.74 3.75 -8.23
CA PRO A 130 12.84 5.09 -7.69
C PRO A 130 13.08 5.05 -6.18
N PRO A 131 14.11 5.73 -5.64
CA PRO A 131 14.48 5.62 -4.24
C PRO A 131 13.38 6.11 -3.28
N GLU A 132 12.43 6.90 -3.76
CA GLU A 132 11.33 7.48 -2.98
C GLU A 132 10.16 6.50 -2.75
N ILE A 133 10.16 5.33 -3.40
CA ILE A 133 9.17 4.29 -3.07
C ILE A 133 9.52 3.59 -1.76
N PHE A 134 10.78 3.60 -1.34
CA PHE A 134 11.22 2.91 -0.13
C PHE A 134 10.99 3.75 1.13
N PRO A 135 10.72 3.13 2.28
CA PRO A 135 10.62 3.84 3.55
C PRO A 135 11.93 4.57 3.88
N HIS A 136 11.81 5.67 4.62
CA HIS A 136 12.89 6.55 5.05
C HIS A 136 13.07 6.49 6.57
#